data_AF-A0A1Y5HEC3-F1
#
_entry.id   AF-A0A1Y5HEC3-F1
#
_cell.length_a   1.000
_cell.length_b   1.000
_cell.length_c   1.000
_cell.angle_alpha   90.00
_cell.angle_beta   90.00
_cell.angle_gamma   90.00
#
_symmetry.space_group_name_H-M   'P 1'
#
loop_
_entity.id
_entity.type
_entity.pdbx_description
1 polymer ?
#
loop_
_entity_poly.entity_id
_entity_poly.type
_entity_poly.pdbx_seq_one_letter_code
_entity_poly.pdbx_strand_id
1 'polypeptide(L)'
;MWLDFLAIRVNSEKAADMDFTINVNMPDRDEQIVVEMSNATLTHIVGYTEDDATLSVEINRSDLERVMTGEVRLLDLIKDGTAKSTGDTSVLDQLASVLDLFDLGFELMPGTGAQDLTKAANPFAQPAPANTNGG
;
A
#
# COMPACT_ATOMS: atom_id res chain seq x y z
N MET A 1 8.27 7.77 2.78
CA MET A 1 7.77 8.32 1.49
C MET A 1 6.73 7.44 0.82
N TRP A 2 6.96 6.15 0.55
CA TRP A 2 5.93 5.29 -0.06
C TRP A 2 4.79 4.94 0.90
N LEU A 3 5.09 4.67 2.18
CA LEU A 3 4.07 4.43 3.21
C LEU A 3 3.20 5.68 3.44
N ASP A 4 3.78 6.87 3.38
CA ASP A 4 3.03 8.13 3.40
C ASP A 4 2.02 8.21 2.23
N PHE A 5 2.45 7.78 1.03
CA PHE A 5 1.58 7.73 -0.14
C PHE A 5 0.41 6.75 0.03
N LEU A 6 0.65 5.59 0.65
CA LEU A 6 -0.43 4.67 1.00
C LEU A 6 -1.39 5.27 2.03
N ALA A 7 -0.87 5.97 3.04
CA ALA A 7 -1.68 6.59 4.08
C ALA A 7 -2.65 7.65 3.51
N ILE A 8 -2.23 8.41 2.50
CA ILE A 8 -3.08 9.40 1.81
C ILE A 8 -4.22 8.73 1.01
N ARG A 9 -4.03 7.49 0.56
CA ARG A 9 -4.99 6.73 -0.24
C ARG A 9 -6.03 5.98 0.59
N VAL A 10 -5.89 5.98 1.91
CA VAL A 10 -6.86 5.34 2.80
C VAL A 10 -8.19 6.05 2.70
N ASN A 11 -9.21 5.31 2.29
CA ASN A 11 -10.58 5.76 2.38
C ASN A 11 -11.07 5.58 3.82
N SER A 12 -11.27 6.70 4.52
CA SER A 12 -11.62 6.69 5.93
C SER A 12 -13.00 6.10 6.24
N GLU A 13 -13.95 6.18 5.31
CA GLU A 13 -15.27 5.56 5.47
C GLU A 13 -15.19 4.03 5.44
N LYS A 14 -14.32 3.47 4.60
CA LYS A 14 -14.09 2.02 4.51
C LYS A 14 -13.22 1.49 5.66
N ALA A 15 -12.34 2.33 6.21
CA ALA A 15 -11.39 1.96 7.25
C ALA A 15 -11.91 2.18 8.69
N ALA A 16 -13.16 2.61 8.86
CA ALA A 16 -13.72 3.04 10.16
C ALA A 16 -13.61 2.00 11.28
N ASP A 17 -13.77 0.71 10.97
CA ASP A 17 -13.75 -0.39 11.94
C ASP A 17 -12.48 -1.27 11.81
N MET A 18 -11.45 -0.79 11.09
CA MET A 18 -10.20 -1.53 10.91
C MET A 18 -9.16 -1.11 11.95
N ASP A 19 -8.69 -2.08 12.73
CA ASP A 19 -7.55 -1.94 13.62
C ASP A 19 -6.59 -3.11 13.41
N PHE A 20 -5.38 -2.84 12.95
CA PHE A 20 -4.35 -3.86 12.76
C PHE A 20 -2.95 -3.25 12.78
N THR A 21 -1.97 -4.09 13.10
CA THR A 21 -0.56 -3.72 13.13
C THR A 21 0.25 -4.66 12.26
N ILE A 22 1.08 -4.10 11.39
CA ILE A 22 1.96 -4.83 10.47
C ILE A 22 3.40 -4.43 10.75
N ASN A 23 4.25 -5.40 11.10
CA ASN A 23 5.70 -5.22 11.08
C ASN A 23 6.22 -5.49 9.66
N VAL A 24 7.11 -4.63 9.19
CA VAL A 24 7.85 -4.79 7.93
C VAL A 24 9.34 -4.75 8.25
N ASN A 25 10.00 -5.89 8.07
CA ASN A 25 11.43 -6.07 8.30
C ASN A 25 12.15 -6.17 6.95
N MET A 26 13.13 -5.28 6.74
CA MET A 26 13.97 -5.24 5.55
C MET A 26 15.40 -5.67 5.92
N PRO A 27 15.73 -6.98 5.80
CA PRO A 27 17.00 -7.52 6.27
C PRO A 27 18.20 -7.04 5.44
N ASP A 28 17.98 -6.58 4.21
CA ASP A 28 19.01 -6.04 3.33
C ASP A 28 19.46 -4.61 3.70
N ARG A 29 18.65 -3.91 4.51
CA ARG A 29 18.93 -2.54 4.97
C ARG A 29 19.01 -2.40 6.48
N ASP A 30 18.88 -3.51 7.22
CA ASP A 30 18.71 -3.53 8.67
C ASP A 30 17.63 -2.54 9.16
N GLU A 31 16.55 -2.42 8.38
CA GLU A 31 15.47 -1.45 8.61
C GLU A 31 14.19 -2.19 9.05
N GLN A 32 13.55 -1.66 10.08
CA GLN A 32 12.33 -2.21 10.66
C GLN A 32 11.29 -1.10 10.70
N ILE A 33 10.06 -1.41 10.28
CA ILE A 33 8.98 -0.44 10.22
C ILE A 33 7.72 -1.08 10.79
N VAL A 34 7.07 -0.36 11.69
CA VAL A 34 5.70 -0.67 12.11
C VAL A 34 4.75 0.15 11.27
N VAL A 35 3.72 -0.48 10.75
CA VAL A 35 2.59 0.15 10.08
C VAL A 35 1.35 -0.18 10.90
N GLU A 36 0.64 0.86 11.34
CA GLU A 36 -0.54 0.72 12.19
C GLU A 36 -1.73 1.35 11.48
N MET A 37 -2.85 0.63 11.44
CA MET A 37 -4.15 1.18 11.09
C MET A 37 -4.95 1.31 12.38
N SER A 38 -5.39 2.53 12.69
CA SER A 38 -6.37 2.76 13.75
C SER A 38 -7.18 4.01 13.49
N ASN A 39 -8.45 4.01 13.90
CA ASN A 39 -9.38 5.13 13.72
C ASN A 39 -9.38 5.66 12.26
N ALA A 40 -9.41 4.73 11.29
CA ALA A 40 -9.36 5.03 9.87
C ALA A 40 -8.12 5.80 9.39
N THR A 41 -7.03 5.75 10.16
CA THR A 41 -5.76 6.42 9.87
C THR A 41 -4.64 5.39 9.80
N LEU A 42 -3.85 5.44 8.72
CA LEU A 42 -2.66 4.61 8.57
C LEU A 42 -1.42 5.41 8.99
N THR A 43 -0.74 4.96 10.03
CA THR A 43 0.51 5.53 10.54
C THR A 43 1.65 4.56 10.31
N HIS A 44 2.89 5.07 10.31
CA HIS A 44 4.07 4.20 10.29
C HIS A 44 5.21 4.81 11.10
N ILE A 45 6.03 3.94 11.70
CA ILE A 45 7.16 4.31 12.54
C ILE A 45 8.38 3.49 12.08
N VAL A 46 9.45 4.18 11.72
CA VAL A 46 10.71 3.57 11.29
C VAL A 46 11.62 3.34 12.51
N GLY A 47 12.33 2.22 12.52
CA GLY A 47 13.24 1.82 13.60
C GLY A 47 12.54 1.20 14.80
N TYR A 48 11.29 0.76 14.63
CA TYR A 48 10.48 0.15 15.68
C TYR A 48 9.82 -1.13 15.18
N THR A 49 9.48 -2.02 16.11
CA THR A 49 8.73 -3.27 15.89
C THR A 49 7.73 -3.46 17.02
N GLU A 50 6.55 -3.96 16.71
CA GLU A 50 5.53 -4.29 17.70
C GLU A 50 5.52 -5.80 17.96
N ASP A 51 5.63 -6.21 19.22
CA ASP A 51 5.68 -7.64 19.59
C ASP A 51 4.35 -8.35 19.29
N ASP A 52 3.23 -7.65 19.47
CA ASP A 52 1.87 -8.16 19.26
C ASP A 52 1.29 -7.78 17.88
N ALA A 53 2.15 -7.58 16.88
CA ALA A 53 1.70 -7.26 15.53
C ALA A 53 0.84 -8.39 14.92
N THR A 54 -0.29 -7.99 14.31
CA THR A 54 -1.22 -8.92 13.63
C THR A 54 -0.54 -9.67 12.48
N LEU A 55 0.39 -8.99 11.80
CA LEU A 55 1.20 -9.55 10.72
C LEU A 55 2.64 -9.04 10.81
N SER A 56 3.60 -9.91 10.56
CA SER A 56 5.00 -9.54 10.37
C SER A 56 5.48 -10.03 9.02
N VAL A 57 6.04 -9.15 8.20
CA VAL A 57 6.55 -9.44 6.86
C VAL A 57 8.04 -9.15 6.81
N GLU A 58 8.83 -10.11 6.33
CA GLU A 58 10.24 -9.95 6.01
C GLU A 58 10.38 -9.89 4.49
N ILE A 59 10.88 -8.77 3.95
CA ILE A 59 11.01 -8.54 2.51
C ILE A 59 12.22 -7.64 2.23
N ASN A 60 12.99 -7.93 1.19
CA ASN A 60 14.08 -7.05 0.78
C ASN A 60 13.55 -5.76 0.14
N ARG A 61 14.33 -4.68 0.23
CA ARG A 61 13.96 -3.40 -0.39
C ARG A 61 13.72 -3.52 -1.89
N SER A 62 14.54 -4.29 -2.60
CA SER A 62 14.41 -4.50 -4.04
C SER A 62 13.09 -5.16 -4.43
N ASP A 63 12.61 -6.10 -3.61
CA ASP A 63 11.35 -6.82 -3.88
C ASP A 63 10.15 -5.95 -3.52
N LEU A 64 10.27 -5.17 -2.43
CA LEU A 64 9.28 -4.14 -2.10
C LEU A 64 9.14 -3.12 -3.23
N GLU A 65 10.24 -2.68 -3.84
CA GLU A 65 10.20 -1.74 -4.97
C GLU A 65 9.44 -2.31 -6.17
N ARG A 66 9.53 -3.62 -6.44
CA ARG A 66 8.75 -4.28 -7.49
C ARG A 66 7.25 -4.35 -7.14
N VAL A 67 6.90 -4.43 -5.86
CA VAL A 67 5.52 -4.26 -5.40
C VAL A 67 5.06 -2.81 -5.60
N MET A 68 5.91 -1.84 -5.26
CA MET A 68 5.64 -0.41 -5.40
C MET A 68 5.43 0.01 -6.86
N THR A 69 6.10 -0.62 -7.82
CA THR A 69 5.88 -0.36 -9.26
C THR A 69 4.69 -1.15 -9.83
N GLY A 70 4.13 -2.07 -9.06
CA GLY A 70 3.06 -2.96 -9.51
C GLY A 70 3.51 -4.11 -10.40
N GLU A 71 4.81 -4.34 -10.54
CA GLU A 71 5.37 -5.46 -11.31
C GLU A 71 4.95 -6.81 -10.71
N VAL A 72 4.92 -6.89 -9.38
CA VAL A 72 4.53 -8.10 -8.63
C VAL A 72 3.58 -7.74 -7.50
N ARG A 73 2.74 -8.70 -7.08
CA ARG A 73 1.86 -8.52 -5.92
C ARG A 73 2.57 -8.99 -4.66
N LEU A 74 2.39 -8.29 -3.54
CA LEU A 74 3.00 -8.66 -2.26
C LEU A 74 2.62 -10.07 -1.82
N LEU A 75 1.35 -10.45 -1.97
CA LEU A 75 0.87 -11.80 -1.67
C LEU A 75 1.51 -12.88 -2.55
N ASP A 76 1.92 -12.55 -3.78
CA ASP A 76 2.59 -13.52 -4.65
C ASP A 76 4.03 -13.75 -4.17
N LEU A 77 4.73 -12.69 -3.74
CA LEU A 77 6.06 -12.81 -3.12
C LEU A 77 6.03 -13.59 -1.80
N ILE A 78 4.95 -13.49 -1.03
CA ILE A 78 4.78 -14.29 0.19
C ILE A 78 4.56 -15.77 -0.18
N LYS A 79 3.76 -16.04 -1.22
CA LYS A 79 3.46 -17.41 -1.67
C LYS A 79 4.65 -18.11 -2.32
N ASP A 80 5.48 -17.38 -3.06
CA ASP A 80 6.68 -17.93 -3.70
C ASP A 80 7.88 -18.06 -2.74
N GLY A 81 7.77 -17.50 -1.53
CA GLY A 81 8.78 -17.56 -0.48
C GLY A 81 9.87 -16.49 -0.57
N THR A 82 9.77 -15.56 -1.52
CA THR A 82 10.68 -14.40 -1.63
C THR A 82 10.51 -13.45 -0.45
N ALA A 83 9.26 -13.23 -0.02
CA ALA A 83 8.92 -12.58 1.23
C ALA A 83 8.44 -13.63 2.23
N LYS A 84 8.80 -13.46 3.51
CA LYS A 84 8.27 -14.31 4.58
C LYS A 84 7.20 -13.56 5.34
N SER A 85 6.17 -14.27 5.76
CA SER A 85 5.12 -13.70 6.61
C SER A 85 4.88 -14.57 7.83
N THR A 86 4.71 -13.94 8.98
CA THR A 86 4.30 -14.57 10.24
C THR A 86 3.07 -13.83 10.76
N GLY A 87 1.98 -14.55 11.04
CA GLY A 87 0.70 -13.96 11.46
C GLY A 87 -0.38 -14.04 10.39
N ASP A 88 -1.34 -13.13 10.42
CA ASP A 88 -2.52 -13.15 9.53
C ASP A 88 -2.30 -12.31 8.26
N THR A 89 -2.12 -12.99 7.13
CA THR A 89 -1.98 -12.33 5.82
C THR A 89 -3.27 -11.69 5.31
N SER A 90 -4.44 -12.02 5.88
CA SER A 90 -5.73 -11.43 5.49
C SER A 90 -5.75 -9.92 5.70
N VAL A 91 -4.94 -9.41 6.62
CA VAL A 91 -4.75 -7.98 6.88
C VAL A 91 -4.23 -7.23 5.65
N LEU A 92 -3.45 -7.88 4.78
CA LEU A 92 -2.99 -7.26 3.53
C LEU A 92 -4.14 -7.04 2.55
N ASP A 93 -5.12 -7.95 2.52
CA ASP A 93 -6.33 -7.80 1.71
C ASP A 93 -7.25 -6.71 2.30
N GLN A 94 -7.34 -6.62 3.62
CA GLN A 94 -8.07 -5.54 4.30
C GLN A 94 -7.47 -4.18 3.97
N LEU A 95 -6.15 -4.03 4.12
CA LEU A 95 -5.43 -2.82 3.74
C LEU A 95 -5.65 -2.49 2.25
N ALA A 96 -5.54 -3.48 1.35
CA ALA A 96 -5.78 -3.28 -0.07
C ALA A 96 -7.21 -2.81 -0.39
N SER A 97 -8.21 -3.26 0.39
CA SER A 97 -9.63 -2.91 0.17
C SER A 97 -9.96 -1.45 0.50
N VAL A 98 -9.15 -0.80 1.34
CA VAL A 98 -9.34 0.60 1.75
C VAL A 98 -8.46 1.58 0.97
N LEU A 99 -7.56 1.09 0.12
CA LEU A 99 -6.72 1.93 -0.73
C LEU A 99 -7.48 2.32 -2.01
N ASP A 100 -8.01 3.54 -2.05
CA ASP A 100 -8.62 4.06 -3.26
C ASP A 100 -7.56 4.42 -4.30
N LEU A 101 -7.90 4.23 -5.58
CA LEU A 101 -7.13 4.72 -6.72
C LEU A 101 -7.69 6.09 -7.09
N PHE A 102 -6.84 7.12 -7.13
CA PHE A 102 -7.26 8.45 -7.57
C PHE A 102 -7.55 8.42 -9.07
N ASP A 103 -8.76 8.86 -9.44
CA ASP A 103 -9.11 9.04 -10.84
C ASP A 103 -8.34 10.22 -11.44
N LEU A 104 -7.52 9.93 -12.45
CA LEU A 104 -6.74 10.92 -13.18
C LEU A 104 -7.62 11.74 -14.15
N GLY A 105 -8.84 11.29 -14.44
CA GLY A 105 -9.82 11.92 -15.33
C GLY A 105 -10.82 12.85 -14.64
N PHE A 106 -10.53 13.31 -13.42
CA PHE A 106 -11.44 14.16 -12.65
C PHE A 106 -11.86 15.42 -13.41
N GLU A 107 -13.14 15.77 -13.31
CA GLU A 107 -13.69 16.97 -13.95
C GLU A 107 -13.07 18.24 -13.36
N LEU A 108 -12.28 18.96 -14.17
CA LEU A 108 -11.85 20.31 -13.83
C LEU A 108 -12.97 21.34 -14.00
N MET A 109 -13.92 21.09 -14.92
CA MET A 109 -15.13 21.87 -15.11
C MET A 109 -16.35 20.95 -15.22
N PRO A 110 -17.54 21.38 -14.75
CA PRO A 110 -18.74 20.55 -14.83
C PRO A 110 -19.03 20.10 -16.26
N GLY A 111 -19.06 18.79 -16.48
CA GLY A 111 -19.35 18.19 -17.80
C GLY A 111 -18.13 17.93 -18.69
N THR A 112 -16.90 17.99 -18.17
CA THR A 112 -15.67 17.65 -18.92
C THR A 112 -15.06 16.30 -18.53
N GLY A 113 -15.84 15.38 -17.94
CA GLY A 113 -15.36 14.09 -17.45
C GLY A 113 -14.90 13.22 -18.59
N ALA A 114 -13.59 13.21 -18.83
CA ALA A 114 -13.00 12.55 -19.98
C ALA A 114 -12.49 11.17 -19.59
N GLN A 115 -13.41 10.19 -19.63
CA GLN A 115 -13.15 8.75 -19.54
C GLN A 115 -12.44 8.27 -18.25
N ASP A 116 -12.90 7.16 -17.70
CA ASP A 116 -12.18 6.46 -16.63
C ASP A 116 -10.83 5.97 -17.19
N LEU A 117 -9.76 6.68 -16.85
CA LEU A 117 -8.38 6.35 -17.23
C LEU A 117 -7.72 5.46 -16.16
N THR A 118 -8.45 5.05 -15.11
CA THR A 118 -7.91 4.19 -14.06
C THR A 118 -7.81 2.76 -14.56
N LYS A 119 -6.64 2.39 -15.10
CA LYS A 119 -6.32 1.00 -15.36
C LYS A 119 -6.34 0.24 -14.03
N ALA A 120 -6.99 -0.94 -13.98
CA ALA A 120 -6.98 -1.81 -12.80
C ALA A 120 -5.53 -2.05 -12.34
N ALA A 121 -5.16 -1.39 -11.25
CA ALA A 121 -3.79 -1.33 -10.75
C ALA A 121 -3.67 -2.20 -9.51
N ASN A 122 -2.47 -2.77 -9.32
CA ASN A 122 -2.09 -3.40 -8.05
C ASN A 122 -2.30 -2.35 -6.92
N PRO A 123 -3.08 -2.62 -5.87
CA PRO A 123 -3.43 -1.64 -4.83
C PRO A 123 -2.21 -0.95 -4.21
N PHE A 124 -1.09 -1.66 -4.12
CA PHE A 124 0.17 -1.19 -3.55
C PHE A 124 1.07 -0.46 -4.54
N ALA A 125 0.73 -0.47 -5.83
CA ALA A 125 1.50 0.22 -6.85
C ALA A 125 1.29 1.74 -6.79
N GLN A 126 2.34 2.48 -7.07
CA GLN A 126 2.26 3.90 -7.39
C GLN A 126 1.78 4.06 -8.84
N PRO A 127 0.76 4.89 -9.11
CA PRO A 127 0.36 5.18 -10.47
C PRO A 127 1.49 5.92 -11.20
N ALA A 128 1.58 5.69 -12.52
CA ALA A 128 2.54 6.43 -13.35
C ALA A 128 2.25 7.94 -13.25
N PRO A 129 3.29 8.80 -13.23
CA PRO A 129 3.09 10.25 -13.25
C PRO A 129 2.27 10.65 -14.47
N ALA A 130 1.34 11.60 -14.28
CA ALA A 130 0.47 12.08 -15.33
C ALA A 130 1.28 12.53 -16.56
N ASN A 131 0.91 12.03 -17.74
CA ASN A 131 1.49 12.49 -18.99
C ASN A 131 0.94 13.89 -19.30
N THR A 132 1.80 14.91 -19.18
CA THR A 132 1.45 16.32 -19.48
C THR A 132 1.63 16.68 -20.95
N ASN A 133 1.69 15.70 -21.87
CA ASN A 133 1.72 15.98 -23.31
C ASN A 133 0.33 16.45 -23.75
N GLY A 134 -0.01 17.70 -23.39
CA GLY A 134 -1.06 18.46 -24.02
C GLY A 134 -0.79 18.57 -25.52
N GLY A 135 -1.83 18.34 -26.32
CA GLY A 135 -1.83 18.63 -27.75
C GLY A 135 -1.82 20.12 -28.05
#